data_AF-A0A3D1BXM4-F1
#
_entry.id   AF-A0A3D1BXM4-F1
#
_cell.length_a   1.000
_cell.length_b   1.000
_cell.length_c   1.000
_cell.angle_alpha   90.00
_cell.angle_beta   90.00
_cell.angle_gamma   90.00
#
_symmetry.space_group_name_H-M   'P 1'
#
loop_
_entity.id
_entity.type
_entity.pdbx_description
1 polymer ?
#
loop_
_entity_poly.entity_id
_entity_poly.type
_entity_poly.pdbx_seq_one_letter_code
_entity_poly.pdbx_strand_id
1 'polypeptide(L)'
;MFLSLLFIAHLAYAGEFGNYCLLSLSEGRFLKTDCSVNASYQGKVYCFGSEISKDIFLKTPDEFIKKAAVFYEKNKEADRKKISQEEMLKEIKSPDCDFSNKDLG
;
A
#
# COMPACT_ATOMS: atom_id res chain seq x y z
N MET A 1 -31.09 -28.23 -26.22
CA MET A 1 -30.19 -28.22 -25.04
C MET A 1 -29.43 -26.89 -25.05
N PHE A 2 -29.99 -25.86 -24.42
CA PHE A 2 -29.37 -24.54 -24.35
C PHE A 2 -28.31 -24.55 -23.25
N LEU A 3 -27.04 -24.59 -23.64
CA LEU A 3 -25.91 -24.46 -22.73
C LEU A 3 -25.77 -22.98 -22.34
N SER A 4 -26.45 -22.56 -21.29
CA SER A 4 -26.28 -21.23 -20.70
C SER A 4 -24.91 -21.12 -20.05
N LEU A 5 -23.98 -20.48 -20.78
CA LEU A 5 -22.68 -20.06 -20.27
C LEU A 5 -22.89 -18.82 -19.38
N LEU A 6 -23.05 -19.01 -18.07
CA LEU A 6 -23.04 -17.91 -17.09
C LEU A 6 -21.59 -17.44 -16.89
N PHE A 7 -21.20 -16.38 -17.59
CA PHE A 7 -20.02 -15.59 -17.25
C PHE A 7 -20.29 -14.85 -15.94
N ILE A 8 -19.90 -15.44 -14.81
CA ILE A 8 -19.85 -14.72 -13.54
C ILE A 8 -18.66 -13.77 -13.63
N ALA A 9 -18.93 -12.50 -13.94
CA ALA A 9 -17.92 -11.46 -13.84
C ALA A 9 -17.49 -11.35 -12.38
N HIS A 10 -16.29 -11.85 -12.06
CA HIS A 10 -15.65 -11.59 -10.78
C HIS A 10 -15.34 -10.10 -10.71
N LEU A 11 -16.25 -9.33 -10.11
CA LEU A 11 -15.95 -7.99 -9.61
C LEU A 11 -14.84 -8.16 -8.57
N ALA A 12 -13.59 -7.99 -9.00
CA ALA A 12 -12.44 -7.94 -8.12
C ALA A 12 -12.61 -6.69 -7.23
N TYR A 13 -13.20 -6.87 -6.05
CA TYR A 13 -13.35 -5.79 -5.09
C TYR A 13 -11.95 -5.41 -4.59
N ALA A 14 -11.46 -4.24 -5.00
CA ALA A 14 -10.24 -3.71 -4.43
C ALA A 14 -10.49 -3.39 -2.95
N GLY A 15 -9.65 -3.92 -2.07
CA GLY A 15 -9.61 -3.51 -0.68
C GLY A 15 -9.24 -2.04 -0.55
N GLU A 16 -9.63 -1.47 0.59
CA GLU A 16 -9.34 -0.10 0.97
C GLU A 16 -7.86 0.23 0.87
N PHE A 17 -7.60 1.52 0.69
CA PHE A 17 -6.25 2.03 0.44
C PHE A 17 -5.55 1.29 -0.69
N GLY A 18 -6.28 0.90 -1.75
CA GLY A 18 -5.72 0.27 -2.94
C GLY A 18 -4.91 -0.99 -2.67
N ASN A 19 -5.40 -1.91 -1.83
CA ASN A 19 -4.73 -3.18 -1.47
C ASN A 19 -3.35 -3.01 -0.82
N TYR A 20 -3.06 -1.89 -0.16
CA TYR A 20 -1.88 -1.82 0.71
C TYR A 20 -2.20 -2.44 2.08
N CYS A 21 -1.19 -3.02 2.72
CA CYS A 21 -1.29 -3.53 4.08
C CYS A 21 -1.67 -2.38 5.02
N LEU A 22 -2.84 -2.48 5.66
CA LEU A 22 -3.35 -1.43 6.54
C LEU A 22 -2.39 -1.15 7.71
N LEU A 23 -1.85 -2.20 8.35
CA LEU A 23 -0.93 -2.04 9.47
C LEU A 23 0.36 -1.34 9.01
N SER A 24 0.93 -1.72 7.87
CA SER A 24 2.11 -1.04 7.33
C SER A 24 1.83 0.43 7.00
N LEU A 25 0.66 0.76 6.45
CA LEU A 25 0.27 2.16 6.21
C LEU A 25 0.17 2.95 7.51
N SER A 26 -0.40 2.35 8.56
CA SER A 26 -0.50 2.98 9.88
C SER A 26 0.86 3.24 10.53
N GLU A 27 1.89 2.50 10.11
CA GLU A 27 3.30 2.66 10.49
C GLU A 27 4.11 3.48 9.47
N GLY A 28 3.45 4.12 8.50
CA GLY A 28 4.10 5.01 7.53
C GLY A 28 4.83 4.31 6.38
N ARG A 29 4.44 3.09 6.02
CA ARG A 29 5.05 2.34 4.90
C ARG A 29 4.00 1.82 3.93
N PHE A 30 4.27 2.00 2.63
CA PHE A 30 3.49 1.37 1.57
C PHE A 30 3.99 -0.06 1.35
N LEU A 31 3.20 -1.05 1.76
CA LEU A 31 3.44 -2.46 1.45
C LEU A 31 2.26 -3.00 0.65
N LYS A 32 2.44 -3.21 -0.66
CA LYS A 32 1.37 -3.72 -1.53
C LYS A 32 1.10 -5.18 -1.20
N THR A 33 -0.16 -5.59 -1.19
CA THR A 33 -0.56 -6.98 -0.99
C THR A 33 -1.48 -7.45 -2.12
N ASP A 34 -1.65 -8.76 -2.24
CA ASP A 34 -2.65 -9.40 -3.08
C ASP A 34 -4.03 -9.49 -2.39
N CYS A 35 -4.14 -8.95 -1.16
CA CYS A 35 -5.31 -8.99 -0.30
C CYS A 35 -5.80 -10.40 0.10
N SER A 36 -4.96 -11.43 -0.03
CA SER A 36 -5.27 -12.81 0.40
C SER A 36 -5.60 -12.90 1.90
N VAL A 37 -4.93 -12.09 2.72
CA VAL A 37 -5.29 -11.85 4.13
C VAL A 37 -6.04 -10.53 4.23
N ASN A 38 -7.31 -10.59 4.64
CA ASN A 38 -8.16 -9.42 4.77
C ASN A 38 -9.12 -9.51 5.96
N ALA A 39 -9.69 -8.36 6.34
CA ALA A 39 -10.77 -8.26 7.32
C ALA A 39 -11.81 -7.26 6.83
N SER A 40 -13.09 -7.57 7.05
CA SER A 40 -14.18 -6.63 6.83
C SER A 40 -14.49 -5.86 8.10
N TYR A 41 -14.55 -4.53 8.02
CA TYR A 41 -14.86 -3.65 9.14
C TYR A 41 -15.63 -2.42 8.63
N GLN A 42 -16.77 -2.11 9.24
CA GLN A 42 -17.66 -0.99 8.85
C GLN A 42 -18.00 -0.95 7.35
N GLY A 43 -18.27 -2.12 6.74
CA GLY A 43 -18.63 -2.24 5.32
C GLY A 43 -17.46 -2.08 4.34
N LYS A 44 -16.23 -1.98 4.85
CA LYS A 44 -15.00 -1.86 4.07
C LYS A 44 -14.13 -3.11 4.24
N VAL A 45 -13.36 -3.45 3.22
CA VAL A 45 -12.40 -4.56 3.26
C VAL A 45 -10.99 -3.98 3.39
N TYR A 46 -10.24 -4.43 4.39
CA TYR A 46 -8.86 -4.00 4.62
C TYR A 46 -7.92 -5.18 4.40
N CYS A 47 -6.80 -4.94 3.70
CA CYS A 47 -5.82 -5.97 3.35
C CYS A 47 -4.63 -5.96 4.31
N PHE A 48 -4.00 -7.12 4.50
CA PHE A 48 -2.85 -7.32 5.40
C PHE A 48 -1.76 -8.14 4.72
N GLY A 49 -0.50 -7.91 5.13
CA GLY A 49 0.63 -8.71 4.66
C GLY A 49 0.79 -10.05 5.41
N SER A 50 0.10 -10.22 6.53
CA SER A 50 0.13 -11.46 7.34
C SER A 50 -1.08 -11.55 8.27
N GLU A 51 -1.39 -12.77 8.73
CA GLU A 51 -2.43 -13.00 9.75
C GLU A 51 -2.15 -12.26 11.05
N ILE A 52 -0.89 -12.22 11.49
CA ILE A 52 -0.47 -11.46 12.68
C ILE A 52 -0.82 -9.97 12.54
N SER A 53 -0.62 -9.40 11.35
CA SER A 53 -0.96 -7.99 11.09
C SER A 53 -2.47 -7.74 11.19
N LYS A 54 -3.27 -8.71 10.73
CA LYS A 54 -4.73 -8.68 10.87
C LYS A 54 -5.15 -8.75 12.33
N ASP A 55 -4.56 -9.66 13.10
CA ASP A 55 -4.87 -9.85 14.52
C ASP A 55 -4.52 -8.61 15.36
N ILE A 56 -3.41 -7.93 15.04
CA ILE A 56 -3.04 -6.65 15.66
C ILE A 56 -4.10 -5.59 15.34
N PHE A 57 -4.49 -5.47 14.06
CA PHE A 57 -5.52 -4.52 13.64
C PHE A 57 -6.84 -4.72 14.39
N LEU A 58 -7.29 -5.97 14.57
CA LEU A 58 -8.56 -6.29 15.23
C LEU A 58 -8.63 -5.83 16.70
N LYS A 59 -7.50 -5.49 17.34
CA LYS A 59 -7.48 -4.96 18.72
C LYS A 59 -7.96 -3.51 18.79
N THR A 60 -7.55 -2.66 17.85
CA THR A 60 -7.91 -1.23 17.81
C THR A 60 -8.14 -0.74 16.36
N PRO A 61 -9.18 -1.25 15.66
CA PRO A 61 -9.38 -1.01 14.23
C PRO A 61 -9.40 0.47 13.83
N ASP A 62 -10.19 1.29 14.54
CA ASP A 62 -10.38 2.71 14.23
C ASP A 62 -9.07 3.51 14.34
N GLU A 63 -8.20 3.16 15.29
CA GLU A 63 -6.91 3.83 15.49
C GLU A 63 -5.97 3.58 14.29
N PHE A 64 -5.85 2.32 13.87
CA PHE A 64 -5.03 1.94 12.73
C PHE A 64 -5.57 2.50 11.42
N ILE A 65 -6.90 2.50 11.22
CA ILE A 65 -7.54 3.12 10.07
C ILE A 65 -7.26 4.62 10.02
N LYS A 66 -7.39 5.33 11.15
CA LYS A 66 -7.09 6.77 11.21
C LYS A 66 -5.63 7.07 10.86
N LYS A 67 -4.69 6.32 11.44
CA LYS A 67 -3.24 6.48 11.15
C LYS A 67 -2.93 6.19 9.68
N ALA A 68 -3.47 5.08 9.16
CA ALA A 68 -3.29 4.68 7.77
C ALA A 68 -3.86 5.73 6.81
N ALA A 69 -5.06 6.26 7.08
CA ALA A 69 -5.70 7.29 6.25
C ALA A 69 -4.87 8.58 6.21
N VAL A 70 -4.37 9.05 7.36
CA VAL A 70 -3.51 10.25 7.41
C VAL A 70 -2.25 10.04 6.58
N PHE A 71 -1.57 8.90 6.74
CA PHE A 71 -0.37 8.60 5.97
C PHE A 71 -0.66 8.44 4.47
N TYR A 72 -1.71 7.69 4.13
CA TYR A 72 -2.09 7.42 2.75
C TYR A 72 -2.47 8.70 2.02
N GLU A 73 -3.31 9.56 2.60
CA GLU A 73 -3.72 10.81 1.97
C GLU A 73 -2.56 11.80 1.80
N LYS A 74 -1.63 11.84 2.76
CA LYS A 74 -0.43 12.69 2.69
C LYS A 74 0.58 12.22 1.64
N ASN A 75 0.62 10.92 1.32
CA ASN A 75 1.70 10.33 0.53
C ASN A 75 1.23 9.54 -0.70
N LYS A 76 -0.07 9.56 -1.00
CA LYS A 76 -0.62 8.94 -2.22
C LYS A 76 0.00 9.61 -3.45
N GLU A 77 0.10 8.84 -4.54
CA GLU A 77 1.04 8.96 -5.66
C GLU A 77 1.17 10.31 -6.40
N ALA A 78 0.47 11.38 -6.01
CA ALA A 78 0.77 12.72 -6.52
C ALA A 78 2.24 13.14 -6.30
N ASP A 79 2.89 12.64 -5.24
CA ASP A 79 4.21 13.14 -4.80
C ASP A 79 5.39 12.16 -4.92
N ARG A 80 5.18 10.90 -5.32
CA ARG A 80 6.30 9.94 -5.48
C ARG A 80 6.54 9.64 -6.95
N LYS A 81 7.31 10.52 -7.61
CA LYS A 81 7.87 10.22 -8.94
C LYS A 81 8.77 8.98 -8.83
N LYS A 82 8.38 7.90 -9.51
CA LYS A 82 9.32 6.82 -9.81
C LYS A 82 10.41 7.42 -10.70
N ILE A 83 11.60 7.62 -10.13
CA ILE A 83 12.80 7.91 -10.90
C ILE A 83 13.25 6.58 -11.51
N SER A 84 13.37 6.52 -12.83
CA SER A 84 13.92 5.36 -13.53
C SER A 84 15.41 5.18 -13.19
N GLN A 85 15.97 3.98 -13.36
CA GLN A 85 17.42 3.79 -13.18
C GLN A 85 18.22 4.81 -14.03
N GLU A 86 17.77 5.09 -15.25
CA GLU A 86 18.39 6.07 -16.14
C GLU A 86 18.29 7.51 -15.62
N GLU A 87 17.19 7.88 -14.97
CA GLU A 87 17.03 9.19 -14.32
C GLU A 87 17.87 9.30 -13.05
N MET A 88 18.01 8.23 -12.27
CA MET A 88 18.96 8.18 -11.13
C MET A 88 20.40 8.36 -11.62
N LEU A 89 20.77 7.71 -12.72
CA LEU A 89 22.10 7.78 -13.32
C LEU A 89 22.44 9.19 -13.84
N LYS A 90 21.45 9.99 -14.26
CA LYS A 90 21.66 11.39 -14.65
C LYS A 90 21.90 12.28 -13.44
N GLU A 91 21.18 12.04 -12.35
CA GLU A 91 21.36 12.76 -11.08
C GLU A 91 22.74 12.46 -10.48
N ILE A 92 23.15 11.19 -10.41
CA ILE A 92 24.47 10.77 -9.89
C ILE A 92 25.64 11.37 -10.70
N LYS A 93 25.44 11.62 -12.00
CA LYS A 93 26.44 12.22 -12.89
C LYS A 93 26.41 13.75 -12.87
N SER A 94 25.53 14.36 -12.11
CA SER A 94 25.50 15.81 -11.95
C SER A 94 26.81 16.26 -11.30
N PRO A 95 27.54 17.22 -11.89
CA PRO A 95 28.76 17.78 -11.30
C PRO A 95 28.52 18.50 -9.96
N ASP A 96 27.26 18.78 -9.63
CA ASP A 96 26.82 19.42 -8.38
C ASP A 96 26.43 18.41 -7.28
N CYS A 97 26.49 17.10 -7.53
CA CYS A 97 26.17 16.08 -6.54
C CYS A 97 27.36 15.77 -5.61
N ASP A 98 27.42 16.47 -4.47
CA ASP A 98 28.33 16.18 -3.38
C ASP A 98 27.74 15.15 -2.39
N PHE A 99 28.26 13.91 -2.39
CA PHE A 99 27.88 12.84 -1.46
C PHE A 99 28.76 12.81 -0.19
N SER A 100 29.41 13.92 0.17
CA SER A 100 30.37 13.96 1.29
C SER A 100 29.77 13.74 2.68
N ASN A 101 28.44 13.72 2.84
CA ASN A 101 27.82 13.35 4.10
C ASN A 101 27.43 11.88 4.13
N LYS A 102 28.29 11.08 4.76
CA LYS A 102 28.02 9.71 5.18
C LYS A 102 27.17 9.72 6.46
N ASP A 103 25.93 10.15 6.35
CA ASP A 103 24.96 9.98 7.43
C ASP A 103 23.86 9.03 6.97
N LEU A 104 24.13 7.74 7.14
CA LEU A 104 23.12 6.71 7.25
C LEU A 104 23.51 5.86 8.45
N GLY A 105 22.74 6.03 9.54
CA GLY A 105 22.65 5.04 10.61
C GLY A 105 22.04 3.74 10.14
#